data_AF-A0A928F0Y9-F1
#
_entry.id   AF-A0A928F0Y9-F1
#
_cell.length_a   1.000
_cell.length_b   1.000
_cell.length_c   1.000
_cell.angle_alpha   90.00
_cell.angle_beta   90.00
_cell.angle_gamma   90.00
#
_symmetry.space_group_name_H-M   'P 1'
#
loop_
_entity.id
_entity.type
_entity.pdbx_description
1 polymer ?
#
loop_
_entity_poly.entity_id
_entity_poly.type
_entity_poly.pdbx_seq_one_letter_code
_entity_poly.pdbx_strand_id
1 'polypeptide(L)'
;MKNLFKQKGYLMLKCLINQIALSLFGLMVSGFTITDGGTGWLLPIGIFSILFYYFILISFIREDGLKDGLKVEGGRMKKDVFLSVKYCAIASVPGLLFPLINLIVRLIAHFGSFTNDLIINISGICNAVTRILTYGMYNPVDSYLFNHQYGLLKSISFVSDWGISFLIYTLLTIAVAFFAYFTGVNQMFTKKENKE
;
A
#
# COMPACT_ATOMS: atom_id res chain seq x y z
N MET A 1 10.23 17.67 12.11
CA MET A 1 9.61 16.31 12.14
C MET A 1 8.67 16.08 13.34
N LYS A 2 8.99 16.47 14.58
CA LYS A 2 8.06 16.30 15.74
C LYS A 2 6.67 16.96 15.57
N ASN A 3 6.58 18.10 14.88
CA ASN A 3 5.28 18.75 14.59
C ASN A 3 4.43 18.02 13.54
N LEU A 4 5.04 17.24 12.63
CA LEU A 4 4.32 16.51 11.59
C LEU A 4 3.57 15.30 12.16
N PHE A 5 4.23 14.51 13.02
CA PHE A 5 3.59 13.40 13.71
C PHE A 5 2.48 13.86 14.67
N LYS A 6 2.64 15.04 15.30
CA LYS A 6 1.63 15.58 16.21
C LYS A 6 0.39 16.13 15.47
N GLN A 7 0.55 16.67 14.25
CA GLN A 7 -0.57 17.21 13.47
C GLN A 7 -1.30 16.18 12.60
N LYS A 8 -0.58 15.18 12.06
CA LYS A 8 -1.12 14.22 11.08
C LYS A 8 -0.98 12.76 11.53
N GLY A 9 -0.50 12.50 12.74
CA GLY A 9 -0.37 11.14 13.29
C GLY A 9 -1.69 10.37 13.34
N TYR A 10 -2.81 11.06 13.58
CA TYR A 10 -4.14 10.45 13.54
C TYR A 10 -4.51 9.93 12.14
N LEU A 11 -4.17 10.69 11.09
CA LEU A 11 -4.37 10.26 9.70
C LEU A 11 -3.47 9.07 9.36
N MET A 12 -2.19 9.14 9.75
CA MET A 12 -1.25 8.04 9.56
C MET A 12 -1.72 6.75 10.25
N LEU A 13 -2.21 6.85 11.49
CA LEU A 13 -2.73 5.71 12.24
C LEU A 13 -3.98 5.12 11.56
N LYS A 14 -4.90 5.96 11.07
CA LYS A 14 -6.07 5.49 10.31
C LYS A 14 -5.67 4.76 9.03
N CYS A 15 -4.73 5.31 8.26
CA CYS A 15 -4.23 4.65 7.05
C CYS A 15 -3.61 3.30 7.39
N LEU A 16 -2.80 3.22 8.46
CA LEU A 16 -2.16 1.99 8.90
C LEU A 16 -3.18 0.93 9.37
N ILE A 17 -4.18 1.33 10.16
CA ILE A 17 -5.26 0.42 10.60
C ILE A 17 -6.04 -0.12 9.40
N ASN A 18 -6.41 0.73 8.43
CA ASN A 18 -7.09 0.28 7.22
C ASN A 18 -6.23 -0.68 6.40
N GLN A 19 -4.95 -0.38 6.25
CA GLN A 19 -4.01 -1.21 5.51
C GLN A 19 -3.87 -2.60 6.13
N ILE A 20 -3.80 -2.68 7.47
CA ILE A 20 -3.78 -3.95 8.21
C ILE A 20 -5.11 -4.68 8.06
N ALA A 21 -6.25 -4.01 8.27
CA ALA A 21 -7.57 -4.63 8.19
C ALA A 21 -7.82 -5.25 6.80
N LEU A 22 -7.48 -4.53 5.73
CA LEU A 22 -7.65 -5.00 4.36
C LEU A 22 -6.64 -6.07 3.97
N SER A 23 -5.43 -6.02 4.54
CA SER A 23 -4.45 -7.09 4.36
C SER A 23 -4.89 -8.38 5.04
N LEU A 24 -5.40 -8.30 6.27
CA LEU A 24 -5.97 -9.46 6.96
C LEU A 24 -7.20 -10.02 6.23
N PHE A 25 -8.07 -9.15 5.73
CA PHE A 25 -9.21 -9.55 4.91
C PHE A 25 -8.77 -10.31 3.66
N GLY A 26 -7.83 -9.77 2.88
CA GLY A 26 -7.34 -10.44 1.67
C GLY A 26 -6.61 -11.76 1.96
N LEU A 27 -5.86 -11.85 3.06
CA LEU A 27 -5.26 -13.11 3.51
C LEU A 27 -6.32 -14.14 3.90
N MET A 28 -7.35 -13.75 4.64
CA MET A 28 -8.44 -14.63 5.06
C MET A 28 -9.23 -15.16 3.86
N VAL A 29 -9.57 -14.28 2.91
CA VAL A 29 -10.21 -14.67 1.65
C VAL A 29 -9.34 -15.66 0.90
N SER A 30 -8.04 -15.35 0.73
CA SER A 30 -7.12 -16.25 0.01
C SER A 30 -7.09 -17.63 0.66
N GLY A 31 -6.95 -17.68 1.98
CA GLY A 31 -6.91 -18.93 2.74
C GLY A 31 -8.18 -19.75 2.57
N PHE A 32 -9.34 -19.13 2.75
CA PHE A 32 -10.65 -19.80 2.62
C PHE A 32 -10.88 -20.34 1.20
N THR A 33 -10.57 -19.55 0.18
CA THR A 33 -10.82 -19.92 -1.22
C THR A 33 -9.86 -21.02 -1.70
N ILE A 34 -8.66 -21.11 -1.14
CA ILE A 34 -7.69 -22.20 -1.39
C ILE A 34 -8.17 -23.49 -0.73
N THR A 35 -8.68 -23.44 0.51
CA THR A 35 -9.15 -24.63 1.23
C THR A 35 -10.40 -25.25 0.62
N ASP A 36 -11.27 -24.45 0.00
CA ASP A 36 -12.57 -24.90 -0.53
C ASP A 36 -12.52 -25.30 -2.02
N GLY A 37 -11.33 -25.33 -2.64
CA GLY A 37 -11.15 -25.63 -4.07
C GLY A 37 -11.74 -24.58 -5.03
N GLY A 38 -12.35 -23.50 -4.50
CA GLY A 38 -13.08 -22.45 -5.20
C GLY A 38 -12.21 -21.44 -5.95
N THR A 39 -11.13 -21.89 -6.59
CA THR A 39 -10.08 -21.03 -7.18
C THR A 39 -10.59 -20.01 -8.21
N GLY A 40 -11.75 -20.24 -8.83
CA GLY A 40 -12.40 -19.29 -9.73
C GLY A 40 -12.85 -17.97 -9.06
N TRP A 41 -13.09 -17.97 -7.75
CA TRP A 41 -13.51 -16.79 -7.00
C TRP A 41 -12.36 -15.93 -6.46
N LEU A 42 -11.13 -16.43 -6.49
CA LEU A 42 -9.95 -15.71 -5.98
C LEU A 42 -9.72 -14.39 -6.71
N LEU A 43 -9.82 -14.40 -8.04
CA LEU A 43 -9.56 -13.22 -8.86
C LEU A 43 -10.63 -12.12 -8.66
N PRO A 44 -11.95 -12.40 -8.77
CA PRO A 44 -12.98 -11.39 -8.51
C PRO A 44 -12.89 -10.79 -7.10
N ILE A 45 -12.69 -11.61 -6.07
CA ILE A 45 -12.61 -11.11 -4.69
C ILE A 45 -11.31 -10.32 -4.46
N GLY A 46 -10.21 -10.75 -5.08
CA GLY A 46 -8.94 -10.02 -5.06
C GLY A 46 -9.06 -8.64 -5.69
N ILE A 47 -9.63 -8.54 -6.89
CA ILE A 47 -9.87 -7.26 -7.58
C ILE A 47 -10.78 -6.37 -6.74
N PHE A 48 -11.87 -6.91 -6.20
CA PHE A 48 -12.78 -6.16 -5.33
C PHE A 48 -12.06 -5.61 -4.09
N SER A 49 -11.23 -6.43 -3.43
CA SER A 49 -10.48 -6.03 -2.24
C SER A 49 -9.50 -4.88 -2.52
N ILE A 50 -8.80 -4.93 -3.65
CA ILE A 50 -7.87 -3.86 -4.08
C ILE A 50 -8.64 -2.58 -4.39
N LEU A 51 -9.74 -2.66 -5.16
CA LEU A 51 -10.55 -1.49 -5.49
C LEU A 51 -11.17 -0.86 -4.25
N PHE A 52 -11.66 -1.68 -3.32
CA PHE A 52 -12.23 -1.23 -2.06
C PHE A 52 -11.17 -0.56 -1.18
N TYR A 53 -9.94 -1.08 -1.14
CA TYR A 53 -8.81 -0.42 -0.47
C TYR A 53 -8.53 0.96 -1.06
N TYR A 54 -8.39 1.06 -2.38
CA TYR A 54 -8.12 2.36 -3.01
C TYR A 54 -9.28 3.33 -2.86
N PHE A 55 -10.53 2.86 -2.88
CA PHE A 55 -11.69 3.70 -2.62
C PHE A 55 -11.65 4.33 -1.21
N ILE A 56 -11.35 3.52 -0.19
CA ILE A 56 -11.19 4.00 1.19
C ILE A 56 -10.01 4.97 1.30
N LEU A 57 -8.87 4.62 0.70
CA LEU A 57 -7.65 5.43 0.73
C LEU A 57 -7.89 6.80 0.08
N ILE A 58 -8.54 6.82 -1.09
CA ILE A 58 -8.88 8.05 -1.81
C ILE A 58 -9.80 8.92 -0.95
N SER A 59 -10.84 8.33 -0.36
CA SER A 59 -11.83 9.08 0.44
C SER A 59 -11.17 9.78 1.63
N PHE A 60 -10.35 9.06 2.40
CA PHE A 60 -9.68 9.64 3.58
C PHE A 60 -8.65 10.71 3.23
N ILE A 61 -7.85 10.49 2.19
CA ILE A 61 -6.81 11.45 1.81
C ILE A 61 -7.42 12.69 1.16
N ARG A 62 -8.49 12.52 0.38
CA ARG A 62 -9.22 13.63 -0.22
C ARG A 62 -9.88 14.52 0.84
N GLU A 63 -10.50 13.94 1.87
CA GLU A 63 -11.04 14.71 3.00
C GLU A 63 -9.98 15.54 3.71
N ASP A 64 -8.78 14.99 3.88
CA ASP A 64 -7.66 15.71 4.50
C ASP A 64 -7.12 16.82 3.59
N GLY A 65 -7.05 16.56 2.27
CA GLY A 65 -6.74 17.57 1.25
C GLY A 65 -7.73 18.74 1.25
N LEU A 66 -9.04 18.47 1.40
CA LEU A 66 -10.07 19.50 1.54
C LEU A 66 -9.86 20.36 2.81
N LYS A 67 -9.58 19.72 3.95
CA LYS A 67 -9.31 20.42 5.23
C LYS A 67 -8.08 21.31 5.16
N ASP A 68 -7.03 20.86 4.48
CA ASP A 68 -5.84 21.69 4.28
C ASP A 68 -6.09 22.80 3.26
N GLY A 69 -6.88 22.56 2.21
CA GLY A 69 -7.37 23.59 1.29
C GLY A 69 -8.08 24.74 2.02
N LEU A 70 -8.97 24.43 2.96
CA LEU A 70 -9.65 25.42 3.81
C LEU A 70 -8.68 26.26 4.67
N LYS A 71 -7.61 25.66 5.19
CA LYS A 71 -6.61 26.40 5.98
C LYS A 71 -5.78 27.34 5.12
N VAL A 72 -5.48 26.92 3.88
CA VAL A 72 -4.77 27.74 2.90
C VAL A 72 -5.64 28.92 2.49
N GLU A 73 -6.92 28.69 2.22
CA GLU A 73 -7.88 29.74 1.90
C GLU A 73 -8.05 30.75 3.05
N GLY A 74 -8.14 30.26 4.29
CA GLY A 74 -8.22 31.11 5.48
C GLY A 74 -6.91 31.82 5.86
N GLY A 75 -5.86 31.76 5.04
CA GLY A 75 -4.55 32.39 5.28
C GLY A 75 -3.75 31.78 6.44
N ARG A 76 -4.21 30.66 7.02
CA ARG A 76 -3.57 29.99 8.16
C ARG A 76 -2.43 29.06 7.72
N MET A 77 -2.27 28.82 6.42
CA MET A 77 -1.26 27.92 5.85
C MET A 77 -0.87 28.36 4.43
N LYS A 78 0.40 28.18 4.03
CA LYS A 78 0.84 28.42 2.64
C LYS A 78 0.52 27.21 1.77
N LYS A 79 0.11 27.44 0.51
CA LYS A 79 -0.09 26.37 -0.49
C LYS A 79 1.25 25.71 -0.80
N ASP A 80 1.44 24.46 -0.41
CA ASP A 80 2.58 23.64 -0.82
C ASP A 80 2.04 22.41 -1.56
N VAL A 81 2.25 22.38 -2.87
CA VAL A 81 1.79 21.30 -3.77
C VAL A 81 2.54 20.00 -3.47
N PHE A 82 3.79 20.08 -2.97
CA PHE A 82 4.63 18.95 -2.62
C PHE A 82 4.39 18.44 -1.19
N LEU A 83 3.58 19.14 -0.40
CA LEU A 83 3.20 18.71 0.94
C LEU A 83 2.50 17.33 0.90
N SER A 84 1.71 17.11 -0.14
CA SER A 84 1.04 15.85 -0.46
C SER A 84 2.02 14.68 -0.61
N VAL A 85 3.05 14.86 -1.43
CA VAL A 85 4.12 13.87 -1.67
C VAL A 85 4.87 13.58 -0.38
N LYS A 86 5.17 14.61 0.43
CA LYS A 86 5.85 14.43 1.72
C LYS A 86 5.02 13.59 2.69
N TYR A 87 3.71 13.84 2.79
CA TYR A 87 2.83 13.05 3.66
C TYR A 87 2.64 11.62 3.17
N CYS A 88 2.42 11.43 1.86
CA CYS A 88 2.27 10.09 1.28
C CYS A 88 3.56 9.29 1.42
N ALA A 89 4.71 9.89 1.14
CA ALA A 89 6.01 9.26 1.34
C ALA A 89 6.21 8.83 2.78
N ILE A 90 5.91 9.69 3.76
CA ILE A 90 6.01 9.38 5.20
C ILE A 90 5.02 8.27 5.61
N ALA A 91 3.78 8.34 5.16
CA ALA A 91 2.75 7.34 5.48
C ALA A 91 3.07 5.97 4.86
N SER A 92 3.72 5.95 3.71
CA SER A 92 4.18 4.74 3.03
C SER A 92 5.53 4.23 3.53
N VAL A 93 6.22 4.92 4.46
CA VAL A 93 7.50 4.45 5.02
C VAL A 93 7.39 3.04 5.60
N PRO A 94 6.40 2.69 6.45
CA PRO A 94 6.28 1.32 6.93
C PRO A 94 6.05 0.33 5.77
N GLY A 95 5.25 0.73 4.78
CA GLY A 95 4.96 -0.04 3.58
C GLY A 95 6.14 -0.16 2.59
N LEU A 96 7.19 0.66 2.71
CA LEU A 96 8.41 0.59 1.90
C LEU A 96 9.56 -0.10 2.64
N LEU A 97 9.71 0.18 3.94
CA LEU A 97 10.85 -0.25 4.73
C LEU A 97 10.89 -1.78 4.89
N PHE A 98 9.77 -2.41 5.23
CA PHE A 98 9.73 -3.87 5.41
C PHE A 98 9.92 -4.65 4.10
N PRO A 99 9.28 -4.28 2.97
CA PRO A 99 9.60 -4.87 1.68
C PRO A 99 11.04 -4.70 1.24
N LEU A 100 11.62 -3.52 1.45
CA LEU A 100 12.99 -3.22 1.05
C LEU A 100 13.99 -4.06 1.87
N ILE A 101 13.77 -4.18 3.18
CA ILE A 101 14.57 -5.09 4.03
C ILE A 101 14.41 -6.54 3.56
N ASN A 102 13.18 -6.99 3.25
CA ASN A 102 12.93 -8.35 2.76
C ASN A 102 13.67 -8.61 1.44
N LEU A 103 13.63 -7.67 0.50
CA LEU A 103 14.36 -7.74 -0.77
C LEU A 103 15.87 -7.84 -0.55
N ILE A 104 16.43 -6.98 0.29
CA ILE A 104 17.87 -6.98 0.61
C ILE A 104 18.29 -8.31 1.24
N VAL A 105 17.53 -8.81 2.21
CA VAL A 105 17.81 -10.10 2.87
C VAL A 105 17.77 -11.25 1.86
N ARG A 106 16.81 -11.25 0.93
CA ARG A 106 16.72 -12.26 -0.15
C ARG A 106 17.88 -12.16 -1.13
N LEU A 107 18.31 -10.95 -1.50
CA LEU A 107 19.48 -10.74 -2.36
C LEU A 107 20.77 -11.24 -1.69
N ILE A 108 20.97 -10.94 -0.41
CA ILE A 108 22.12 -11.43 0.36
C ILE A 108 22.10 -12.97 0.44
N ALA A 109 20.94 -13.57 0.69
CA ALA A 109 20.80 -15.03 0.73
C ALA A 109 21.11 -15.67 -0.63
N HIS A 110 20.64 -15.07 -1.73
CA HIS A 110 20.80 -15.61 -3.08
C HIS A 110 22.23 -15.47 -3.62
N PHE A 111 22.87 -14.30 -3.45
CA PHE A 111 24.21 -14.04 -4.00
C PHE A 111 25.35 -14.38 -3.04
N GLY A 112 25.10 -14.41 -1.73
CA GLY A 112 26.12 -14.66 -0.72
C GLY A 112 26.28 -16.13 -0.33
N SER A 113 25.48 -17.05 -0.87
CA SER A 113 25.43 -18.47 -0.47
C SER A 113 25.26 -18.69 1.04
N PHE A 114 24.68 -17.73 1.75
CA PHE A 114 24.43 -17.82 3.18
C PHE A 114 23.08 -18.49 3.44
N THR A 115 23.09 -19.81 3.64
CA THR A 115 21.94 -20.60 4.09
C THR A 115 21.95 -20.78 5.61
N ASN A 116 22.18 -19.69 6.35
CA ASN A 116 22.09 -19.74 7.81
C ASN A 116 20.63 -19.59 8.26
N ASP A 117 20.21 -20.40 9.24
CA ASP A 117 18.85 -20.39 9.81
C ASP A 117 18.40 -18.99 10.23
N LEU A 118 19.34 -18.15 10.67
CA LEU A 118 19.08 -16.75 11.03
C LEU A 118 18.56 -15.92 9.85
N ILE A 119 19.12 -16.09 8.64
CA ILE A 119 18.69 -15.35 7.44
C ILE A 119 17.30 -15.84 6.99
N ILE A 120 17.07 -17.15 7.07
CA ILE A 120 15.78 -17.77 6.76
C ILE A 120 14.70 -17.25 7.73
N ASN A 121 15.00 -17.21 9.03
CA ASN A 121 14.08 -16.72 10.05
C ASN A 121 13.78 -15.22 9.90
N ILE A 122 14.80 -14.39 9.64
CA ILE A 122 14.61 -12.96 9.40
C ILE A 122 13.78 -12.74 8.13
N SER A 123 14.07 -13.44 7.03
CA SER A 123 13.28 -13.32 5.80
C SER A 123 11.83 -13.78 6.03
N GLY A 124 11.61 -14.85 6.79
CA GLY A 124 10.30 -15.33 7.18
C GLY A 124 9.48 -14.28 7.95
N ILE A 125 10.08 -13.67 8.97
CA ILE A 125 9.45 -12.60 9.77
C ILE A 125 9.16 -11.39 8.88
N CYS A 126 10.13 -10.92 8.09
CA CYS A 126 9.95 -9.78 7.19
C CYS A 126 8.84 -10.05 6.16
N ASN A 127 8.75 -11.27 5.65
CA ASN A 127 7.70 -11.67 4.72
C ASN A 127 6.32 -11.70 5.40
N ALA A 128 6.21 -12.27 6.60
CA ALA A 128 4.96 -12.28 7.36
C ALA A 128 4.49 -10.85 7.69
N VAL A 129 5.40 -10.00 8.17
CA VAL A 129 5.11 -8.60 8.48
C VAL A 129 4.72 -7.83 7.21
N THR A 130 5.44 -8.03 6.10
CA THR A 130 5.11 -7.39 4.81
C THR A 130 3.74 -7.84 4.28
N ARG A 131 3.39 -9.12 4.46
CA ARG A 131 2.08 -9.66 4.11
C ARG A 131 0.96 -9.07 4.94
N ILE A 132 1.16 -8.92 6.24
CA ILE A 132 0.15 -8.33 7.14
C ILE A 132 0.03 -6.82 6.93
N LEU A 133 1.14 -6.13 6.67
CA LEU A 133 1.12 -4.68 6.57
C LEU A 133 0.73 -4.17 5.19
N THR A 134 1.10 -4.84 4.10
CA THR A 134 1.07 -4.22 2.76
C THR A 134 0.49 -5.12 1.69
N TYR A 135 0.78 -6.43 1.75
CA TYR A 135 0.55 -7.31 0.62
C TYR A 135 -0.70 -8.20 0.74
N GLY A 136 -1.26 -8.34 1.94
CA GLY A 136 -2.35 -9.27 2.20
C GLY A 136 -3.57 -9.03 1.31
N MET A 137 -3.80 -7.77 0.92
CA MET A 137 -4.89 -7.37 0.02
C MET A 137 -4.67 -7.81 -1.45
N TYR A 138 -3.42 -7.96 -1.89
CA TYR A 138 -3.07 -8.41 -3.24
C TYR A 138 -2.93 -9.92 -3.32
N ASN A 139 -2.75 -10.58 -2.17
CA ASN A 139 -2.54 -12.02 -2.05
C ASN A 139 -3.56 -12.90 -2.80
N PRO A 140 -4.87 -12.59 -2.89
CA PRO A 140 -5.79 -13.39 -3.71
C PRO A 140 -5.47 -13.31 -5.21
N VAL A 141 -5.12 -12.11 -5.70
CA VAL A 141 -4.74 -11.88 -7.10
C VAL A 141 -3.41 -12.56 -7.39
N ASP A 142 -2.43 -12.40 -6.50
CA ASP A 142 -1.13 -13.05 -6.65
C ASP A 142 -1.25 -14.57 -6.57
N SER A 143 -2.08 -15.11 -5.68
CA SER A 143 -2.32 -16.55 -5.60
C SER A 143 -2.97 -17.09 -6.87
N TYR A 144 -3.91 -16.35 -7.47
CA TYR A 144 -4.52 -16.72 -8.74
C TYR A 144 -3.53 -16.66 -9.91
N LEU A 145 -2.70 -15.60 -9.98
CA LEU A 145 -1.77 -15.38 -11.09
C LEU A 145 -0.49 -16.22 -11.02
N PHE A 146 -0.02 -16.57 -9.80
CA PHE A 146 1.30 -17.19 -9.59
C PHE A 146 1.28 -18.64 -9.09
N ASN A 147 0.22 -19.09 -8.41
CA ASN A 147 0.14 -20.50 -7.95
C ASN A 147 -0.59 -21.43 -8.93
N HIS A 148 -1.38 -20.90 -9.87
CA HIS A 148 -2.00 -21.74 -10.90
C HIS A 148 -1.06 -21.90 -12.10
N GLN A 149 -0.78 -23.16 -12.44
CA GLN A 149 0.14 -23.65 -13.49
C GLN A 149 -0.18 -23.18 -14.92
N TYR A 150 -0.23 -21.89 -15.20
CA TYR A 150 -0.24 -21.37 -16.57
C TYR A 150 1.21 -21.00 -16.93
N GLY A 151 1.86 -21.91 -17.65
CA GLY A 151 3.30 -21.90 -17.99
C GLY A 151 3.82 -20.70 -18.80
N LEU A 152 3.05 -19.61 -18.95
CA LEU A 152 3.44 -18.43 -19.71
C LEU A 152 4.24 -17.39 -18.88
N LEU A 153 4.25 -17.47 -17.54
CA LEU A 153 4.75 -16.38 -16.68
C LEU A 153 5.72 -16.81 -15.57
N LYS A 154 6.64 -17.73 -15.87
CA LYS A 154 7.74 -18.10 -14.96
C LYS A 154 8.67 -16.90 -14.61
N SER A 155 8.69 -15.89 -15.46
CA SER A 155 9.39 -14.61 -15.25
C SER A 155 8.62 -13.62 -14.37
N ILE A 156 7.31 -13.80 -14.16
CA ILE A 156 6.51 -12.94 -13.24
C ILE A 156 6.39 -13.57 -11.85
N SER A 157 6.46 -14.91 -11.73
CA SER A 157 6.67 -15.55 -10.41
C SER A 157 7.97 -15.07 -9.76
N PHE A 158 9.01 -14.78 -10.56
CA PHE A 158 10.23 -14.09 -10.09
C PHE A 158 9.93 -12.72 -9.47
N VAL A 159 9.06 -11.91 -10.08
CA VAL A 159 8.68 -10.58 -9.58
C VAL A 159 7.91 -10.69 -8.26
N SER A 160 7.07 -11.71 -8.12
CA SER A 160 6.31 -12.00 -6.89
C SER A 160 7.20 -12.56 -5.77
N ASP A 161 8.01 -13.59 -6.06
CA ASP A 161 8.83 -14.31 -5.09
C ASP A 161 10.02 -13.50 -4.56
N TRP A 162 10.52 -12.53 -5.35
CA TRP A 162 11.65 -11.70 -4.97
C TRP A 162 11.23 -10.44 -4.22
N GLY A 163 9.92 -10.21 -4.08
CA GLY A 163 9.38 -9.04 -3.38
C GLY A 163 9.46 -7.74 -4.18
N ILE A 164 9.67 -7.83 -5.50
CA ILE A 164 9.58 -6.69 -6.42
C ILE A 164 8.12 -6.25 -6.55
N SER A 165 7.17 -7.20 -6.54
CA SER A 165 5.73 -6.93 -6.46
C SER A 165 5.38 -6.00 -5.29
N PHE A 166 6.04 -6.17 -4.13
CA PHE A 166 5.85 -5.31 -2.96
C PHE A 166 6.22 -3.85 -3.24
N LEU A 167 7.33 -3.60 -3.95
CA LEU A 167 7.73 -2.24 -4.31
C LEU A 167 6.73 -1.61 -5.29
N ILE A 168 6.28 -2.36 -6.28
CA ILE A 168 5.30 -1.89 -7.28
C ILE A 168 3.99 -1.49 -6.60
N TYR A 169 3.45 -2.33 -5.72
CA TYR A 169 2.19 -2.05 -5.03
C TYR A 169 2.30 -0.86 -4.07
N THR A 170 3.43 -0.69 -3.40
CA THR A 170 3.66 0.49 -2.56
C THR A 170 3.78 1.76 -3.39
N LEU A 171 4.45 1.72 -4.54
CA LEU A 171 4.51 2.86 -5.47
C LEU A 171 3.13 3.22 -6.01
N LEU A 172 2.31 2.23 -6.38
CA LEU A 172 0.94 2.44 -6.84
C LEU A 172 0.08 3.10 -5.75
N THR A 173 0.24 2.65 -4.50
CA THR A 173 -0.43 3.23 -3.33
C THR A 173 -0.03 4.70 -3.12
N ILE A 174 1.27 5.02 -3.24
CA ILE A 174 1.76 6.41 -3.17
C ILE A 174 1.16 7.26 -4.28
N ALA A 175 1.07 6.75 -5.51
CA ALA A 175 0.50 7.46 -6.64
C ALA A 175 -1.00 7.76 -6.44
N VAL A 176 -1.77 6.79 -5.97
CA VAL A 176 -3.20 6.96 -5.63
C VAL A 176 -3.38 7.99 -4.52
N ALA A 177 -2.55 7.91 -3.48
CA ALA A 177 -2.57 8.85 -2.37
C ALA A 177 -2.26 10.29 -2.82
N PHE A 178 -1.26 10.47 -3.69
CA PHE A 178 -0.94 11.76 -4.29
C PHE A 178 -2.13 12.33 -5.07
N PHE A 179 -2.74 11.53 -5.94
CA PHE A 179 -3.87 11.95 -6.75
C PHE A 179 -5.10 12.32 -5.90
N ALA A 180 -5.40 11.54 -4.87
CA ALA A 180 -6.50 11.80 -3.94
C ALA A 180 -6.32 13.13 -3.18
N TYR A 181 -5.10 13.43 -2.73
CA TYR A 181 -4.82 14.68 -2.03
C TYR A 181 -4.93 15.87 -3.00
N PHE A 182 -4.32 15.76 -4.17
CA PHE A 182 -4.33 16.82 -5.19
C PHE A 182 -5.74 17.19 -5.63
N THR A 183 -6.59 16.18 -5.88
CA THR A 183 -8.00 16.40 -6.22
C THR A 183 -8.79 17.04 -5.08
N GLY A 184 -8.53 16.65 -3.82
CA GLY A 184 -9.15 17.28 -2.65
C GLY A 184 -8.80 18.76 -2.52
N VAL A 185 -7.53 19.12 -2.66
CA VAL A 185 -7.07 20.52 -2.57
C VAL A 185 -7.63 21.37 -3.71
N ASN A 186 -7.58 20.88 -4.96
CA ASN A 186 -8.02 21.66 -6.13
C ASN A 186 -9.53 21.88 -6.20
N GLN A 187 -10.33 20.98 -5.63
CA GLN A 187 -11.78 21.14 -5.56
C GLN A 187 -12.18 22.40 -4.75
N MET A 188 -11.37 22.82 -3.77
CA MET A 188 -11.64 24.06 -3.03
C MET A 188 -11.37 25.30 -3.87
N PHE A 189 -10.28 25.31 -4.63
CA PHE A 189 -9.91 26.45 -5.48
C PHE A 189 -10.90 26.66 -6.63
N THR A 190 -11.37 25.58 -7.26
CA THR A 190 -12.38 25.64 -8.34
C THR A 190 -13.78 26.03 -7.85
N LYS A 191 -14.16 25.69 -6.61
CA LYS A 191 -15.42 26.17 -6.02
C LYS A 191 -15.42 27.68 -5.74
N LYS A 192 -14.24 28.29 -5.62
CA LYS A 192 -14.10 29.72 -5.35
C LYS A 192 -14.24 30.56 -6.62
N GLU A 193 -13.63 30.13 -7.73
CA GLU A 193 -13.76 30.81 -9.03
C GLU A 193 -15.21 30.87 -9.54
N ASN A 194 -16.06 29.90 -9.16
CA ASN A 194 -17.49 29.90 -9.50
C ASN A 194 -18.37 30.73 -8.55
N LYS A 195 -17.80 31.34 -7.50
CA LYS A 195 -18.52 32.18 -6.52
C LYS A 195 -18.15 33.65 -6.58
N GLU A 196 -17.10 34.00 -7.31
CA GLU A 196 -16.74 35.38 -7.69
C GLU A 196 -17.36 35.72 -9.04
#